data_AF-A0A929M304-F1
#
_entry.id   AF-A0A929M304-F1
#
_cell.length_a   1.000
_cell.length_b   1.000
_cell.length_c   1.000
_cell.angle_alpha   90.00
_cell.angle_beta   90.00
_cell.angle_gamma   90.00
#
_symmetry.space_group_name_H-M   'P 1'
#
loop_
_entity.id
_entity.type
_entity.pdbx_description
1 polymer ?
#
loop_
_entity_poly.entity_id
_entity_poly.type
_entity_poly.pdbx_seq_one_letter_code
_entity_poly.pdbx_strand_id
1 'polypeptide(L)' 'MYTLENSGENKKISEVKNFVENANKSTPYKVQIFFIQNITNMTLQASNSLLKFFEEPGKQNIIFLSAK' A
#
# COMPACT_ATOMS: atom_id res chain seq x y z
N MET A 1 -5.06 9.32 -5.83
CA MET A 1 -4.32 8.08 -6.09
C MET A 1 -3.12 8.06 -5.16
N TYR A 2 -2.87 6.95 -4.48
CA TYR A 2 -1.70 6.75 -3.62
C TYR A 2 -0.75 5.77 -4.29
N THR A 3 0.54 6.10 -4.34
CA THR A 3 1.58 5.25 -4.94
C THR A 3 2.66 4.93 -3.93
N LEU A 4 3.05 3.66 -3.84
CA LEU A 4 4.13 3.16 -3.01
C LEU A 4 5.20 2.53 -3.91
N GLU A 5 6.25 3.29 -4.22
CA GLU A 5 7.36 2.85 -5.10
C GLU A 5 8.51 2.21 -4.34
N ASN A 6 8.84 0.94 -4.60
CA ASN A 6 10.01 0.32 -3.98
C ASN A 6 11.21 0.35 -4.95
N SER A 7 12.12 1.30 -4.71
CA SER A 7 13.32 1.57 -5.53
C SER A 7 14.54 0.70 -5.18
N GLY A 8 14.41 -0.24 -4.23
CA GLY A 8 15.49 -1.15 -3.82
C GLY A 8 16.27 -0.70 -2.58
N GLU A 9 16.04 0.52 -2.09
CA GLU A 9 16.38 0.87 -0.72
C GLU A 9 15.31 0.30 0.21
N ASN A 10 15.72 -0.41 1.27
CA ASN A 10 14.82 -0.97 2.28
C ASN A 10 13.82 0.09 2.75
N LYS A 11 12.60 0.06 2.19
CA LYS A 11 11.58 1.04 2.55
C LYS A 11 11.34 0.99 4.04
N LYS A 12 11.44 2.16 4.68
CA LYS A 12 11.19 2.27 6.11
C LYS A 12 9.76 1.85 6.37
N ILE A 13 9.56 0.95 7.34
CA ILE A 13 8.25 0.45 7.74
C ILE A 13 7.25 1.57 8.07
N SER A 14 7.75 2.74 8.52
CA SER A 14 6.96 3.95 8.74
C SER A 14 6.26 4.45 7.47
N GLU A 15 6.90 4.37 6.30
CA GLU A 15 6.30 4.79 5.04
C GLU A 15 5.16 3.86 4.61
N VAL A 16 5.33 2.55 4.82
CA VAL A 16 4.29 1.55 4.55
C VAL A 16 3.09 1.77 5.45
N LYS A 17 3.32 2.02 6.75
CA LYS A 17 2.25 2.35 7.70
C LYS A 17 1.49 3.61 7.29
N ASN A 18 2.21 4.70 7.01
CA ASN A 18 1.61 5.96 6.56
C ASN A 18 0.81 5.79 5.26
N PHE A 19 1.28 4.94 4.35
CA PHE A 19 0.59 4.61 3.10
C PHE A 19 -0.74 3.90 3.37
N VAL A 20 -0.70 2.83 4.17
CA VAL A 20 -1.88 2.02 4.55
C VAL A 20 -2.89 2.85 5.34
N GLU A 21 -2.47 3.77 6.19
CA GLU A 21 -3.39 4.64 6.94
C GLU A 21 -4.31 5.47 6.04
N ASN A 22 -3.90 5.78 4.81
CA ASN A 22 -4.75 6.50 3.87
C ASN A 22 -5.98 5.69 3.45
N ALA A 23 -5.95 4.36 3.58
CA ALA A 23 -7.06 3.47 3.25
C ALA A 23 -8.30 3.70 4.12
N ASN A 24 -8.10 4.24 5.33
CA ASN A 24 -9.17 4.48 6.29
C ASN A 24 -9.68 5.94 6.27
N LYS A 25 -9.04 6.81 5.48
CA LYS A 25 -9.44 8.22 5.40
C LYS A 25 -10.67 8.35 4.53
N SER A 26 -11.69 9.03 5.06
CA SER A 26 -12.85 9.43 4.27
C SER A 26 -12.42 10.28 3.08
N THR A 27 -13.00 10.00 1.91
CA THR A 27 -12.69 10.70 0.67
C THR A 27 -13.99 11.15 -0.01
N PRO A 28 -14.00 12.31 -0.70
CA PRO A 28 -15.15 12.71 -1.52
C PRO A 28 -15.27 11.87 -2.80
N TYR A 29 -14.25 11.08 -3.15
CA TYR A 29 -14.23 10.26 -4.36
C TYR A 29 -14.94 8.93 -4.13
N LYS A 30 -15.61 8.41 -5.16
CA LYS A 30 -16.28 7.11 -5.13
C LYS A 30 -15.32 5.91 -4.97
N VAL A 31 -14.03 6.11 -5.22
CA VAL A 31 -13.01 5.06 -5.24
C VAL A 31 -11.68 5.68 -4.84
N GLN A 32 -10.88 4.97 -4.03
CA GLN A 32 -9.48 5.30 -3.78
C GLN A 32 -8.58 4.24 -4.42
N ILE A 33 -7.64 4.70 -5.23
CA ILE A 33 -6.69 3.81 -5.91
C ILE A 33 -5.37 3.81 -5.15
N PHE A 34 -4.90 2.62 -4.79
CA PHE A 34 -3.61 2.32 -4.19
C PHE A 34 -2.77 1.53 -5.19
N PHE A 35 -1.58 2.02 -5.50
CA PHE A 35 -0.66 1.34 -6.40
C PHE A 35 0.66 1.04 -5.70
N ILE A 36 0.99 -0.24 -5.56
CA ILE A 36 2.23 -0.70 -4.94
C ILE A 36 3.14 -1.24 -6.04
N GLN A 37 4.30 -0.62 -6.22
CA GLN A 37 5.25 -1.02 -7.25
C GLN A 37 6.38 -1.90 -6.70
N ASN A 38 6.82 -2.86 -7.51
CA ASN A 38 7.93 -3.78 -7.21
C ASN A 38 7.73 -4.46 -5.84
N ILE A 39 6.55 -5.05 -5.63
CA ILE A 39 6.19 -5.67 -4.34
C ILE A 39 7.13 -6.83 -3.96
N THR A 40 7.75 -7.46 -4.96
CA THR A 40 8.80 -8.48 -4.85
C THR A 40 10.02 -8.01 -4.06
N ASN A 41 10.34 -6.72 -4.10
CA ASN A 41 11.52 -6.16 -3.44
C ASN A 41 11.25 -5.72 -2.00
N MET A 42 10.05 -5.95 -1.46
CA MET A 42 9.70 -5.50 -0.12
C MET A 42 10.37 -6.35 0.95
N THR A 43 10.74 -5.69 2.05
CA THR A 43 11.21 -6.41 3.24
C THR A 43 10.07 -7.26 3.80
N LEU A 44 10.40 -8.38 4.45
CA LEU A 44 9.40 -9.24 5.09
C LEU A 44 8.51 -8.45 6.08
N GLN A 45 9.09 -7.49 6.79
CA GLN A 45 8.37 -6.63 7.74
C GLN A 45 7.37 -5.69 7.03
N ALA A 46 7.75 -5.13 5.88
CA ALA A 46 6.86 -4.32 5.05
C ALA A 46 5.72 -5.18 4.47
N SER A 47 6.03 -6.36 3.96
CA SER A 47 5.04 -7.32 3.44
C SER A 47 4.03 -7.72 4.51
N ASN A 48 4.49 -8.05 5.73
CA ASN A 48 3.60 -8.36 6.85
C ASN A 48 2.69 -7.19 7.24
N SER A 49 3.17 -5.96 7.13
CA SER A 49 2.36 -4.77 7.40
C SER A 49 1.27 -4.53 6.36
N LEU A 50 1.45 -5.04 5.14
CA LEU A 50 0.46 -4.96 4.06
C LEU A 50 -0.59 -6.08 4.11
N LEU A 51 -0.31 -7.21 4.78
CA LEU A 51 -1.26 -8.33 4.85
C LEU A 51 -2.63 -7.90 5.37
N LYS A 52 -2.66 -7.18 6.49
CA LYS A 52 -3.91 -6.66 7.06
C LYS A 52 -4.65 -5.70 6.11
N PHE A 53 -3.90 -4.90 5.36
CA PHE A 53 -4.48 -3.99 4.36
C PHE A 53 -5.12 -4.73 3.18
N PHE A 54 -4.59 -5.91 2.83
CA PHE A 54 -5.15 -6.76 1.76
C PHE A 54 -6.33 -7.60 2.24
N GLU A 55 -6.31 -8.07 3.49
CA GLU A 55 -7.42 -8.81 4.12
C GLU A 55 -8.63 -7.91 4.37
N GLU A 56 -8.39 -6.70 4.86
CA GLU A 56 -9.42 -5.73 5.24
C GLU A 56 -9.18 -4.38 4.55
N PRO A 57 -9.34 -4.30 3.22
CA PRO A 57 -9.21 -3.02 2.52
C PRO A 57 -10.34 -2.09 2.97
N GLY A 58 -10.02 -0.81 3.16
CA GLY A 58 -11.02 0.24 3.37
C GLY A 58 -12.07 0.32 2.24
N LYS A 59 -13.20 0.98 2.53
CA LYS A 59 -14.34 1.02 1.60
C LYS A 59 -13.94 1.66 0.27
N GLN A 60 -14.30 0.99 -0.82
CA GLN A 60 -14.07 1.46 -2.20
C GLN A 60 -12.59 1.63 -2.55
N ASN A 61 -11.71 0.87 -1.90
CA ASN A 61 -10.29 0.82 -2.27
C ASN A 61 -10.06 -0.17 -3.41
N ILE A 62 -9.34 0.28 -4.45
CA ILE A 62 -8.81 -0.58 -5.51
C ILE A 62 -7.30 -0.62 -5.34
N ILE A 63 -6.75 -1.83 -5.27
CA ILE A 63 -5.33 -2.07 -5.03
C ILE A 63 -4.72 -2.67 -6.30
N PHE A 64 -3.70 -2.00 -6.83
CA PHE A 64 -2.87 -2.49 -7.91
C PHE A 64 -1.49 -2.86 -7.39
N LEU A 65 -0.96 -3.97 -7.87
CA LEU A 65 0.37 -4.46 -7.53
C LEU A 65 1.17 -4.57 -8.83
N SER A 66 2.41 -4.09 -8.84
CA SER A 66 3.38 -4.46 -9.87
C SER A 66 4.45 -5.39 -9.29
N ALA A 67 4.81 -6.39 -10.07
CA ALA A 67 5.94 -7.27 -9.84
C ALA A 67 6.90 -7.08 -11.02
N LYS A 68 8.15 -6.73 -10.73
CA LYS A 68 9.23 -6.64 -11.70
C LYS A 68 10.53 -7.04 -11.04
#